data_AF-A0A9P1DGL6-F1
#
_entry.id   AF-A0A9P1DGL6-F1
#
_cell.length_a   1.000
_cell.length_b   1.000
_cell.length_c   1.000
_cell.angle_alpha   90.00
_cell.angle_beta   90.00
_cell.angle_gamma   90.00
#
_symmetry.space_group_name_H-M   'P 1'
#
loop_
_entity.id
_entity.type
_entity.pdbx_description
1 polymer ?
#
loop_
_entity_poly.entity_id
_entity_poly.type
_entity_poly.pdbx_seq_one_letter_code
_entity_poly.pdbx_strand_id
1 'polypeptide(L)'
;MLPTMAPGCAHPVPWLSAPSFERSQARLRRAATEFPVLPLPHTLQAARRNGRRSGALALAVGLRRRRGSFSARPSRLQATSDKKAWDDTEDADLWENIRGPPPGQINSFVPGASLKDAKIFAATRTIAVAPWSEDVTPKPIFAISDGPGLVAELVAKMGFRQFGDISKSMVEVLAEVETKEDVKAAIDKAATLAPEESLAIEQAGAMVIFSMSDQEMAEFLVAECGQQGVPCINFMESVVLALESRLQLPRGSRDSPGAASRYGVFAVSDSSAEASYRISCKALKQFPKAKVQQITCCPGVKSLQEIDHIVQEALRRNGVIIYTLASPGMSRFLRQQCERAKVPYADVFQPVVIALKRYLDYPPVGVAGGHYSKEDRLPAKSLELPWEEKPIID
;
A
#
# COMPACT_ATOMS: atom_id res chain seq x y z
N MET A 1 55.93 -58.77 -41.41
CA MET A 1 56.38 -57.86 -40.35
C MET A 1 55.20 -57.02 -39.91
N LEU A 2 54.67 -57.32 -38.73
CA LEU A 2 53.65 -56.58 -37.99
C LEU A 2 54.03 -56.76 -36.51
N PRO A 3 54.08 -55.70 -35.68
CA PRO A 3 54.08 -55.89 -34.25
C PRO A 3 52.75 -55.44 -33.63
N THR A 4 52.27 -56.34 -32.79
CA THR A 4 51.23 -56.25 -31.77
C THR A 4 51.58 -55.19 -30.71
N MET A 5 50.58 -54.44 -30.24
CA MET A 5 50.66 -53.58 -29.05
C MET A 5 49.63 -54.04 -28.02
N ALA A 6 50.08 -54.15 -26.77
CA ALA A 6 49.37 -54.66 -25.59
C ALA A 6 48.59 -53.56 -24.83
N PRO A 7 47.63 -53.92 -23.95
CA PRO A 7 46.89 -52.96 -23.11
C PRO A 7 47.56 -52.76 -21.73
N GLY A 8 47.69 -51.50 -21.30
CA GLY A 8 48.32 -51.11 -20.04
C GLY A 8 47.36 -50.47 -19.04
N CYS A 9 47.16 -51.19 -17.93
CA CYS A 9 46.97 -50.77 -16.51
C CYS A 9 46.21 -49.48 -16.16
N ALA A 10 45.06 -49.67 -15.48
CA ALA A 10 44.38 -48.69 -14.64
C ALA A 10 44.85 -48.79 -13.17
N HIS A 11 45.12 -47.66 -12.53
CA HIS A 11 45.31 -47.54 -11.08
C HIS A 11 44.08 -46.89 -10.42
N PRO A 12 43.62 -47.37 -9.25
CA PRO A 12 42.53 -46.74 -8.50
C PRO A 12 43.05 -45.62 -7.58
N VAL A 13 42.31 -44.51 -7.53
CA VAL A 13 42.52 -43.40 -6.59
C VAL A 13 41.75 -43.68 -5.29
N PRO A 14 42.29 -43.42 -4.08
CA PRO A 14 41.62 -43.73 -2.83
C PRO A 14 40.55 -42.70 -2.49
N TRP A 15 39.37 -43.19 -2.09
CA TRP A 15 38.29 -42.41 -1.51
C TRP A 15 38.66 -41.93 -0.10
N LEU A 16 38.66 -40.62 0.11
CA LEU A 16 38.66 -40.00 1.45
C LEU A 16 37.20 -39.88 1.93
N SER A 17 36.91 -40.57 3.02
CA SER A 17 35.63 -40.56 3.73
C SER A 17 35.46 -39.23 4.48
N ALA A 18 34.38 -38.49 4.21
CA ALA A 18 33.97 -37.32 4.98
C ALA A 18 32.75 -37.64 5.88
N PRO A 19 32.70 -37.14 7.14
CA PRO A 19 31.67 -37.52 8.11
C PRO A 19 30.41 -36.64 8.08
N SER A 20 29.25 -37.32 8.22
CA SER A 20 27.99 -36.91 8.85
C SER A 20 27.42 -35.51 8.57
N PHE A 21 26.52 -35.45 7.58
CA PHE A 21 25.67 -34.31 7.21
C PHE A 21 24.48 -34.06 8.18
N GLU A 22 24.19 -34.98 9.11
CA GLU A 22 22.99 -34.92 9.96
C GLU A 22 23.07 -33.95 11.16
N ARG A 23 24.27 -33.53 11.59
CA ARG A 23 24.39 -32.64 12.76
C ARG A 23 24.15 -31.16 12.46
N SER A 24 24.20 -30.76 11.19
CA SER A 24 24.02 -29.36 10.77
C SER A 24 22.56 -28.94 10.66
N GLN A 25 21.64 -29.87 10.36
CA GLN A 25 20.21 -29.55 10.28
C GLN A 25 19.53 -29.38 11.65
N ALA A 26 20.05 -30.00 12.71
CA ALA A 26 19.51 -29.88 14.06
C ALA A 26 19.77 -28.51 14.72
N ARG A 27 20.80 -27.77 14.28
CA ARG A 27 21.10 -26.41 14.78
C ARG A 27 20.26 -25.32 14.10
N LEU A 28 19.87 -25.50 12.84
CA LEU A 28 19.04 -24.53 12.12
C LEU A 28 17.57 -24.54 12.57
N ARG A 29 17.04 -25.68 13.01
CA ARG A 29 15.67 -25.76 13.55
C ARG A 29 15.47 -25.12 14.93
N ARG A 30 16.55 -24.94 15.72
CA ARG A 30 16.47 -24.25 17.03
C ARG A 30 16.62 -22.74 16.97
N ALA A 31 17.11 -22.17 15.88
CA ALA A 31 17.25 -20.72 15.72
C ALA A 31 15.97 -20.02 15.21
N ALA A 32 14.97 -20.79 14.76
CA ALA A 32 13.73 -20.27 14.18
C ALA A 32 12.58 -20.06 15.18
N THR A 33 12.79 -20.29 16.48
CA THR A 33 11.73 -20.18 17.52
C THR A 33 11.92 -19.03 18.52
N GLU A 34 12.92 -18.17 18.35
CA GLU A 34 13.13 -17.02 19.22
C GLU A 34 13.34 -15.74 18.40
N PHE A 35 12.25 -15.05 18.07
CA PHE A 35 12.27 -13.61 17.79
C PHE A 35 11.30 -12.89 18.75
N PRO A 36 11.73 -11.80 19.40
CA PRO A 36 10.95 -11.13 20.43
C PRO A 36 9.82 -10.29 19.81
N VAL A 37 8.61 -10.53 20.28
CA VAL A 37 7.43 -9.68 20.05
C VAL A 37 7.68 -8.32 20.71
N LEU A 38 7.67 -7.25 19.92
CA LEU A 38 7.70 -5.87 20.41
C LEU A 38 6.35 -5.54 21.10
N PRO A 39 6.35 -4.86 22.26
CA PRO A 39 5.12 -4.61 23.00
C PRO A 39 4.31 -3.45 22.38
N LEU A 40 3.00 -3.67 22.25
CA LEU A 40 2.01 -2.63 21.96
C LEU A 40 1.83 -1.68 23.16
N PRO A 41 1.50 -0.40 22.93
CA PRO A 41 1.37 0.58 24.00
C PRO A 41 0.11 0.36 24.84
N HIS A 42 0.29 0.43 26.16
CA HIS A 42 -0.72 0.18 27.19
C HIS A 42 -1.94 1.11 27.10
N THR A 43 -3.12 0.49 27.05
CA THR A 43 -4.39 1.10 27.47
C THR A 43 -4.52 1.09 28.99
N LEU A 44 -5.05 2.18 29.52
CA LEU A 44 -5.42 2.41 30.91
C LEU A 44 -6.25 1.26 31.51
N GLN A 45 -5.72 0.56 32.51
CA GLN A 45 -6.52 -0.22 33.45
C GLN A 45 -6.49 0.44 34.83
N ALA A 46 -7.66 0.95 35.19
CA ALA A 46 -7.99 1.49 36.50
C ALA A 46 -8.03 0.40 37.57
N ALA A 47 -7.57 0.77 38.77
CA ALA A 47 -7.52 -0.04 39.97
C ALA A 47 -8.89 -0.60 40.39
N ARG A 48 -8.99 -1.91 40.57
CA ARG A 48 -10.00 -2.55 41.42
C ARG A 48 -9.31 -3.17 42.64
N ARG A 49 -9.53 -2.53 43.79
CA ARG A 49 -9.19 -3.02 45.13
C ARG A 49 -10.07 -4.20 45.52
N ASN A 50 -9.46 -5.27 46.03
CA ASN A 50 -10.07 -6.24 46.93
C ASN A 50 -9.96 -5.73 48.39
N GLY A 51 -11.02 -5.89 49.18
CA GLY A 51 -11.01 -5.57 50.61
C GLY A 51 -12.30 -6.00 51.32
N ARG A 52 -12.18 -6.96 52.24
CA ARG A 52 -13.22 -7.75 52.91
C ARG A 52 -14.00 -7.02 54.03
N ARG A 53 -15.26 -7.48 54.20
CA ARG A 53 -16.03 -7.85 55.42
C ARG A 53 -16.21 -6.92 56.63
N SER A 54 -17.40 -7.11 57.23
CA SER A 54 -17.92 -6.74 58.57
C SER A 54 -18.61 -5.38 58.60
N GLY A 55 -19.73 -5.13 59.26
CA GLY A 55 -20.61 -5.88 60.16
C GLY A 55 -21.78 -4.95 60.52
N ALA A 56 -22.87 -5.51 61.05
CA ALA A 56 -24.12 -4.82 61.34
C ALA A 56 -24.02 -3.58 62.25
N LEU A 57 -24.88 -2.58 62.02
CA LEU A 57 -25.74 -1.99 63.08
C LEU A 57 -26.81 -1.08 62.46
N ALA A 58 -28.03 -1.21 62.97
CA ALA A 58 -29.16 -0.34 62.69
C ALA A 58 -29.07 0.97 63.48
N LEU A 59 -29.51 2.07 62.89
CA LEU A 59 -30.16 3.18 63.62
C LEU A 59 -30.89 4.11 62.64
N ALA A 60 -32.20 4.20 62.85
CA ALA A 60 -33.08 5.18 62.24
C ALA A 60 -32.97 6.50 63.01
N VAL A 61 -32.73 7.62 62.30
CA VAL A 61 -33.14 8.97 62.72
C VAL A 61 -33.43 9.77 61.45
N GLY A 62 -34.66 10.27 61.34
CA GLY A 62 -35.10 11.09 60.23
C GLY A 62 -34.72 12.57 60.36
N LEU A 63 -35.05 13.33 59.31
CA LEU A 63 -35.55 14.72 59.29
C LEU A 63 -35.13 15.48 58.03
N ARG A 64 -36.14 16.21 57.52
CA ARG A 64 -36.08 17.50 56.83
C ARG A 64 -35.65 17.55 55.36
N ARG A 65 -36.70 17.58 54.53
CA ARG A 65 -37.02 18.66 53.56
C ARG A 65 -36.01 19.82 53.51
N ARG A 66 -35.44 20.05 52.33
CA ARG A 66 -35.38 21.40 51.74
C ARG A 66 -35.59 21.31 50.22
N ARG A 67 -36.69 21.94 49.79
CA ARG A 67 -36.94 22.36 48.41
C ARG A 67 -35.87 23.38 48.01
N GLY A 68 -35.27 23.20 46.85
CA GLY A 68 -34.45 24.19 46.16
C GLY A 68 -34.78 24.14 44.68
N SER A 69 -35.80 24.90 44.30
CA SER A 69 -36.14 25.18 42.91
C SER A 69 -35.05 26.04 42.27
N PHE A 70 -34.35 25.51 41.28
CA PHE A 70 -33.60 26.34 40.33
C PHE A 70 -34.23 26.18 38.94
N SER A 71 -35.09 27.15 38.64
CA SER A 71 -35.57 27.48 37.30
C SER A 71 -34.46 28.28 36.62
N ALA A 72 -33.83 27.69 35.61
CA ALA A 72 -32.98 28.41 34.67
C ALA A 72 -33.56 28.21 33.26
N ARG A 73 -34.06 29.31 32.71
CA ARG A 73 -34.58 29.43 31.34
C ARG A 73 -33.51 29.02 30.32
N PRO A 74 -33.83 28.24 29.28
CA PRO A 74 -32.95 28.11 28.14
C PRO A 74 -33.07 29.37 27.26
N SER A 75 -31.95 30.04 27.04
CA SER A 75 -31.81 31.10 26.03
C SER A 75 -31.96 30.50 24.64
N ARG A 76 -33.04 30.93 23.97
CA ARG A 76 -33.41 30.66 22.60
C ARG A 76 -32.40 31.29 21.65
N LEU A 77 -31.37 30.55 21.26
CA LEU A 77 -30.57 30.86 20.06
C LEU A 77 -31.30 30.28 18.86
N GLN A 78 -31.89 31.16 18.06
CA GLN A 78 -32.39 30.85 16.73
C GLN A 78 -31.20 30.46 15.85
N ALA A 79 -31.06 29.17 15.57
CA ALA A 79 -30.22 28.69 14.49
C ALA A 79 -31.00 28.93 13.18
N THR A 80 -30.62 29.98 12.45
CA THR A 80 -31.03 30.17 11.07
C THR A 80 -30.37 29.06 10.23
N SER A 81 -31.19 28.19 9.66
CA SER A 81 -30.75 27.14 8.77
C SER A 81 -30.46 27.72 7.38
N ASP A 82 -29.26 28.25 7.19
CA ASP A 82 -28.77 28.56 5.85
C ASP A 82 -28.24 27.27 5.23
N LYS A 83 -29.16 26.48 4.65
CA LYS A 83 -28.82 25.45 3.67
C LYS A 83 -28.37 26.15 2.39
N LYS A 84 -27.11 26.58 2.35
CA LYS A 84 -26.47 26.94 1.09
C LYS A 84 -26.11 25.64 0.38
N ALA A 85 -26.87 25.31 -0.67
CA ALA A 85 -26.44 24.33 -1.66
C ALA A 85 -25.12 24.85 -2.24
N TRP A 86 -24.07 24.05 -2.13
CA TRP A 86 -22.76 24.39 -2.68
C TRP A 86 -22.76 24.02 -4.15
N ASP A 87 -22.36 24.97 -4.97
CA ASP A 87 -22.32 24.91 -6.43
C ASP A 87 -21.04 24.18 -6.84
N ASP A 88 -21.17 23.08 -7.59
CA ASP A 88 -20.07 22.17 -7.97
C ASP A 88 -19.13 22.77 -9.05
N THR A 89 -19.36 24.02 -9.45
CA THR A 89 -18.59 24.70 -10.50
C THR A 89 -17.29 25.37 -10.03
N GLU A 90 -17.09 25.57 -8.72
CA GLU A 90 -15.87 26.25 -8.20
C GLU A 90 -14.62 25.34 -8.09
N ASP A 91 -14.78 24.01 -8.16
CA ASP A 91 -13.67 23.06 -7.96
C ASP A 91 -12.76 22.91 -9.22
N ALA A 92 -13.21 23.32 -10.42
CA ALA A 92 -12.41 23.22 -11.65
C ALA A 92 -11.40 24.38 -11.81
N ASP A 93 -11.80 25.61 -11.42
CA ASP A 93 -10.98 26.82 -11.57
C ASP A 93 -9.84 26.94 -10.54
N LEU A 94 -9.92 26.18 -9.43
CA LEU A 94 -8.90 26.23 -8.37
C LEU A 94 -7.57 25.58 -8.80
N TRP A 95 -7.62 24.56 -9.67
CA TRP A 95 -6.44 23.79 -10.08
C TRP A 95 -5.65 24.42 -11.24
N GLU A 96 -6.24 25.32 -12.01
CA GLU A 96 -5.53 26.04 -13.08
C GLU A 96 -4.63 27.17 -12.51
N ASN A 97 -5.01 27.77 -11.39
CA ASN A 97 -4.32 28.93 -10.81
C ASN A 97 -3.04 28.62 -9.99
N ILE A 98 -2.72 27.34 -9.77
CA ILE A 98 -1.54 26.91 -8.98
C ILE A 98 -0.33 26.57 -9.89
N ARG A 99 -0.49 26.65 -11.21
CA ARG A 99 0.55 26.29 -12.19
C ARG A 99 1.55 27.42 -12.43
N GLY A 100 2.37 27.73 -11.42
CA GLY A 100 3.51 28.62 -11.61
C GLY A 100 4.49 28.53 -10.44
N PRO A 101 5.72 28.00 -10.63
CA PRO A 101 6.75 28.18 -9.61
C PRO A 101 7.10 29.68 -9.53
N PRO A 102 7.12 30.29 -8.34
CA PRO A 102 7.65 31.64 -8.21
C PRO A 102 9.14 31.63 -8.61
N PRO A 103 9.63 32.65 -9.33
CA PRO A 103 11.02 32.71 -9.75
C PRO A 103 11.95 32.76 -8.51
N GLY A 104 12.95 31.87 -8.48
CA GLY A 104 14.06 31.95 -7.51
C GLY A 104 14.25 30.81 -6.50
N GLN A 105 13.62 29.63 -6.67
CA GLN A 105 13.89 28.47 -5.78
C GLN A 105 15.04 27.57 -6.28
N ILE A 106 15.85 27.11 -5.33
CA ILE A 106 17.13 26.38 -5.50
C ILE A 106 16.99 25.00 -6.21
N ASN A 107 15.78 24.57 -6.58
CA ASN A 107 15.52 23.28 -7.24
C ASN A 107 14.86 23.41 -8.62
N SER A 108 14.80 24.60 -9.21
CA SER A 108 14.33 24.75 -10.60
C SER A 108 15.49 24.46 -11.57
N PHE A 109 15.52 23.27 -12.17
CA PHE A 109 16.33 23.07 -13.36
C PHE A 109 15.73 23.89 -14.50
N VAL A 110 16.36 25.01 -14.82
CA VAL A 110 15.98 25.85 -15.95
C VAL A 110 16.44 25.14 -17.23
N PRO A 111 15.56 24.94 -18.23
CA PRO A 111 15.97 24.44 -19.53
C PRO A 111 17.09 25.34 -20.10
N GLY A 112 18.26 24.76 -20.37
CA GLY A 112 19.45 25.49 -20.86
C GLY A 112 20.57 25.71 -19.84
N ALA A 113 20.42 25.27 -18.58
CA ALA A 113 21.54 25.29 -17.63
C ALA A 113 22.68 24.37 -18.09
N SER A 114 23.90 24.91 -18.17
CA SER A 114 25.07 24.14 -18.60
C SER A 114 25.64 23.34 -17.44
N LEU A 115 26.16 22.14 -17.74
CA LEU A 115 26.80 21.27 -16.73
C LEU A 115 28.00 21.95 -16.03
N LYS A 116 28.59 22.99 -16.64
CA LYS A 116 29.74 23.72 -16.10
C LYS A 116 29.38 24.59 -14.89
N ASP A 117 28.09 24.92 -14.73
CA ASP A 117 27.61 25.81 -13.67
C ASP A 117 27.12 25.05 -12.42
N ALA A 118 27.09 23.71 -12.48
CA ALA A 118 26.73 22.87 -11.36
C ALA A 118 27.89 22.80 -10.34
N LYS A 119 27.75 23.48 -9.19
CA LYS A 119 28.63 23.27 -8.03
C LYS A 119 28.37 21.89 -7.42
N ILE A 120 29.14 20.89 -7.85
CA ILE A 120 29.13 19.56 -7.25
C ILE A 120 29.78 19.65 -5.87
N PHE A 121 28.97 19.62 -4.81
CA PHE A 121 29.48 19.41 -3.46
C PHE A 121 29.93 17.94 -3.34
N ALA A 122 31.25 17.76 -3.22
CA ALA A 122 31.90 16.46 -3.08
C ALA A 122 31.57 15.81 -1.72
N ALA A 123 30.43 15.13 -1.65
CA ALA A 123 30.20 14.05 -0.71
C ALA A 123 30.21 12.76 -1.53
N THR A 124 31.29 11.99 -1.42
CA THR A 124 31.55 10.75 -2.16
C THR A 124 30.59 9.64 -1.73
N ARG A 125 29.32 9.75 -2.12
CA ARG A 125 28.48 8.59 -2.34
C ARG A 125 28.71 8.20 -3.79
N THR A 126 29.33 7.05 -4.01
CA THR A 126 29.18 6.32 -5.27
C THR A 126 27.70 6.13 -5.48
N ILE A 127 27.07 7.05 -6.21
CA ILE A 127 25.77 6.82 -6.81
C ILE A 127 26.10 5.77 -7.85
N ALA A 128 25.89 4.50 -7.51
CA ALA A 128 25.74 3.46 -8.50
C ALA A 128 24.56 3.88 -9.35
N VAL A 129 24.85 4.62 -10.42
CA VAL A 129 23.91 4.80 -11.51
C VAL A 129 23.79 3.41 -12.09
N ALA A 130 22.81 2.65 -11.61
CA ALA A 130 22.48 1.37 -12.22
C ALA A 130 22.35 1.66 -13.72
N PRO A 131 23.09 0.95 -14.59
CA PRO A 131 22.98 1.16 -16.01
C PRO A 131 21.56 0.76 -16.41
N TRP A 132 20.67 1.74 -16.49
CA TRP A 132 19.25 1.61 -16.85
C TRP A 132 19.03 1.04 -18.26
N SER A 133 20.10 0.61 -18.92
CA SER A 133 20.18 -0.01 -20.23
C SER A 133 20.06 -1.54 -20.19
N GLU A 134 20.22 -2.17 -19.03
CA GLU A 134 20.02 -3.61 -18.88
C GLU A 134 18.57 -3.89 -18.49
N ASP A 135 17.84 -4.55 -19.38
CA ASP A 135 16.49 -5.01 -19.10
C ASP A 135 16.49 -5.98 -17.92
N VAL A 136 15.62 -5.72 -16.94
CA VAL A 136 15.37 -6.67 -15.87
C VAL A 136 14.91 -7.99 -16.45
N THR A 137 15.53 -9.09 -16.03
CA THR A 137 15.10 -10.43 -16.39
C THR A 137 13.65 -10.60 -15.93
N PRO A 138 12.69 -10.79 -16.86
CA PRO A 138 11.30 -10.86 -16.50
C PRO A 138 11.05 -12.10 -15.64
N LYS A 139 10.36 -11.92 -14.53
CA LYS A 139 9.92 -13.00 -13.65
C LYS A 139 8.38 -12.98 -13.57
N PRO A 140 7.73 -14.15 -13.46
CA PRO A 140 6.27 -14.23 -13.44
C PRO A 140 5.68 -13.52 -12.21
N ILE A 141 4.55 -12.86 -12.40
CA ILE A 141 3.80 -12.17 -11.35
C ILE A 141 2.33 -12.59 -11.48
N PHE A 142 1.73 -13.07 -10.40
CA PHE A 142 0.30 -13.34 -10.33
C PHE A 142 -0.45 -12.18 -9.68
N ALA A 143 -1.40 -11.61 -10.41
CA ALA A 143 -2.35 -10.62 -9.92
C ALA A 143 -3.63 -11.35 -9.46
N ILE A 144 -3.76 -11.60 -8.16
CA ILE A 144 -4.85 -12.41 -7.59
C ILE A 144 -5.96 -11.52 -7.02
N SER A 145 -7.22 -11.86 -7.29
CA SER A 145 -8.37 -11.13 -6.77
C SER A 145 -9.59 -12.03 -6.58
N ASP A 146 -10.39 -11.73 -5.57
CA ASP A 146 -11.74 -12.27 -5.37
C ASP A 146 -12.75 -11.74 -6.41
N GLY A 147 -12.51 -10.55 -6.97
CA GLY A 147 -13.22 -10.05 -8.16
C GLY A 147 -12.44 -10.17 -9.49
N PRO A 148 -12.73 -9.33 -10.51
CA PRO A 148 -12.16 -9.41 -11.86
C PRO A 148 -10.64 -9.22 -12.01
N GLY A 149 -9.90 -8.93 -10.93
CA GLY A 149 -8.43 -8.80 -10.98
C GLY A 149 -7.86 -7.52 -11.62
N LEU A 150 -8.66 -6.70 -12.32
CA LEU A 150 -8.17 -5.52 -13.07
C LEU A 150 -7.36 -4.52 -12.23
N VAL A 151 -7.72 -4.32 -10.96
CA VAL A 151 -6.98 -3.40 -10.06
C VAL A 151 -5.66 -4.02 -9.61
N ALA A 152 -5.64 -5.34 -9.35
CA ALA A 152 -4.41 -6.05 -9.00
C ALA A 152 -3.43 -6.05 -10.18
N GLU A 153 -3.94 -6.30 -11.39
CA GLU A 153 -3.17 -6.23 -12.63
C GLU A 153 -2.56 -4.83 -12.84
N LEU A 154 -3.39 -3.78 -12.71
CA LEU A 154 -2.96 -2.39 -12.85
C LEU A 154 -1.83 -2.06 -11.87
N VAL A 155 -1.96 -2.46 -10.61
CA VAL A 155 -0.96 -2.19 -9.57
C VAL A 155 0.32 -2.97 -9.82
N ALA A 156 0.23 -4.25 -10.21
CA ALA A 156 1.38 -5.07 -10.58
C ALA A 156 2.17 -4.45 -11.74
N LYS A 157 1.48 -4.09 -12.82
CA LYS A 157 2.05 -3.45 -14.01
C LYS A 157 2.66 -2.08 -13.70
N MET A 158 1.96 -1.25 -12.95
CA MET A 158 2.47 0.06 -12.50
C MET A 158 3.74 -0.09 -11.66
N GLY A 159 3.78 -1.09 -10.76
CA GLY A 159 4.95 -1.42 -9.97
C GLY A 159 6.12 -1.88 -10.82
N PHE A 160 5.87 -2.81 -11.74
CA PHE A 160 6.88 -3.35 -12.67
C PHE A 160 7.50 -2.28 -13.54
N ARG A 161 6.72 -1.24 -13.90
CA ARG A 161 7.20 -0.10 -14.69
C ARG A 161 8.36 0.66 -14.03
N GLN A 162 8.60 0.48 -12.73
CA GLN A 162 9.77 1.04 -12.06
C GLN A 162 11.07 0.26 -12.35
N PHE A 163 10.99 -0.90 -12.99
CA PHE A 163 12.09 -1.83 -13.22
C PHE A 163 12.31 -2.11 -14.72
N GLY A 164 11.27 -2.00 -15.55
CA GLY A 164 11.40 -2.22 -16.98
C GLY A 164 10.13 -1.90 -17.78
N ASP A 165 10.16 -2.27 -19.06
CA ASP A 165 9.03 -2.11 -19.98
C ASP A 165 7.86 -3.02 -19.59
N ILE A 166 6.64 -2.46 -19.57
CA ILE A 166 5.42 -3.18 -19.20
C ILE A 166 5.11 -4.37 -20.13
N SER A 167 5.55 -4.33 -21.39
CA SER A 167 5.41 -5.45 -22.34
C SER A 167 6.21 -6.68 -21.94
N LYS A 168 7.23 -6.51 -21.10
CA LYS A 168 8.02 -7.59 -20.50
C LYS A 168 7.48 -8.02 -19.14
N SER A 169 6.47 -7.33 -18.61
CA SER A 169 5.83 -7.72 -17.36
C SER A 169 5.06 -9.02 -17.60
N MET A 170 5.54 -10.11 -17.00
CA MET A 170 4.89 -11.43 -17.05
C MET A 170 3.76 -11.49 -16.02
N VAL A 171 2.82 -10.54 -16.09
CA VAL A 171 1.69 -10.44 -15.18
C VAL A 171 0.54 -11.30 -15.70
N GLU A 172 0.14 -12.31 -14.93
CA GLU A 172 -1.04 -13.12 -15.18
C GLU A 172 -2.12 -12.84 -14.13
N VAL A 173 -3.36 -12.65 -14.57
CA VAL A 173 -4.50 -12.37 -13.68
C VAL A 173 -5.20 -13.67 -13.30
N LEU A 174 -5.33 -13.91 -12.00
CA LEU A 174 -6.17 -14.96 -11.44
C LEU A 174 -7.36 -14.28 -10.75
N ALA A 175 -8.46 -14.14 -11.50
CA ALA A 175 -9.70 -13.52 -11.04
C ALA A 175 -10.62 -14.54 -10.36
N GLU A 176 -11.65 -14.04 -9.66
CA GLU A 176 -12.72 -14.85 -9.05
C GLU A 176 -12.19 -15.92 -8.08
N VAL A 177 -11.12 -15.60 -7.35
CA VAL A 177 -10.56 -16.48 -6.31
C VAL A 177 -11.36 -16.31 -5.02
N GLU A 178 -12.43 -17.08 -4.90
CA GLU A 178 -13.43 -16.93 -3.83
C GLU A 178 -13.34 -18.01 -2.74
N THR A 179 -12.75 -19.16 -3.04
CA THR A 179 -12.65 -20.30 -2.09
C THR A 179 -11.21 -20.59 -1.65
N LYS A 180 -11.06 -21.32 -0.53
CA LYS A 180 -9.74 -21.75 -0.04
C LYS A 180 -9.07 -22.71 -1.03
N GLU A 181 -9.85 -23.50 -1.74
CA GLU A 181 -9.40 -24.38 -2.81
C GLU A 181 -8.85 -23.57 -4.00
N ASP A 182 -9.51 -22.48 -4.39
CA ASP A 182 -9.01 -21.58 -5.45
C ASP A 182 -7.70 -20.92 -5.04
N VAL A 183 -7.59 -20.47 -3.79
CA VAL A 183 -6.36 -19.91 -3.24
C VAL A 183 -5.23 -20.93 -3.32
N LYS A 184 -5.45 -22.18 -2.86
CA LYS A 184 -4.44 -23.24 -2.94
C LYS A 184 -4.01 -23.49 -4.37
N ALA A 185 -4.96 -23.64 -5.30
CA ALA A 185 -4.65 -23.86 -6.71
C ALA A 185 -3.84 -22.70 -7.31
N ALA A 186 -4.16 -21.47 -6.95
CA ALA A 186 -3.43 -20.28 -7.39
C ALA A 186 -2.00 -20.24 -6.82
N ILE A 187 -1.81 -20.58 -5.54
CA ILE A 187 -0.48 -20.60 -4.91
C ILE A 187 0.36 -21.79 -5.41
N ASP A 188 -0.24 -22.97 -5.61
CA ASP A 188 0.43 -24.13 -6.22
C ASP A 188 0.94 -23.77 -7.62
N LYS A 189 0.13 -23.07 -8.41
CA LYS A 189 0.54 -22.54 -9.72
C LYS A 189 1.67 -21.51 -9.60
N ALA A 190 1.66 -20.67 -8.57
CA ALA A 190 2.74 -19.72 -8.31
C ALA A 190 4.06 -20.41 -7.95
N ALA A 191 3.98 -21.45 -7.12
CA ALA A 191 5.15 -22.21 -6.67
C ALA A 191 5.80 -23.01 -7.80
N THR A 192 5.01 -23.58 -8.72
CA THR A 192 5.56 -24.39 -9.84
C THR A 192 6.33 -23.59 -10.89
N LEU A 193 6.16 -22.26 -10.93
CA LEU A 193 6.93 -21.38 -11.80
C LEU A 193 8.30 -20.97 -11.24
N ALA A 194 8.69 -21.50 -10.07
CA ALA A 194 10.06 -21.37 -9.60
C ALA A 194 11.02 -22.10 -10.56
N PRO A 195 12.10 -21.47 -11.08
CA PRO A 195 13.05 -22.15 -11.93
C PRO A 195 13.71 -23.32 -11.18
N GLU A 196 13.68 -24.54 -11.74
CA GLU A 196 14.28 -25.73 -11.11
C GLU A 196 15.78 -25.57 -10.81
N GLU A 197 16.47 -24.71 -11.59
CA GLU A 197 17.92 -24.47 -11.49
C GLU A 197 18.32 -23.23 -10.65
N SER A 198 17.37 -22.44 -10.17
CA SER A 198 17.68 -21.25 -9.38
C SER A 198 18.23 -21.63 -8.00
N LEU A 199 19.27 -20.92 -7.55
CA LEU A 199 19.83 -21.08 -6.20
C LEU A 199 18.71 -20.94 -5.16
N ALA A 200 18.83 -21.56 -3.98
CA ALA A 200 17.78 -21.54 -2.93
C ALA A 200 17.31 -20.14 -2.49
N ILE A 201 18.04 -19.08 -2.86
CA ILE A 201 17.70 -17.66 -2.62
C ILE A 201 16.84 -17.08 -3.78
N GLU A 202 16.91 -17.67 -4.97
CA GLU A 202 16.18 -17.30 -6.19
C GLU A 202 14.96 -18.19 -6.49
N GLN A 203 14.74 -19.26 -5.71
CA GLN A 203 13.57 -20.16 -5.80
C GLN A 203 12.24 -19.51 -5.39
N ALA A 204 12.20 -18.19 -5.27
CA ALA A 204 10.93 -17.49 -5.15
C ALA A 204 10.17 -17.74 -6.46
N GLY A 205 9.15 -18.60 -6.42
CA GLY A 205 8.21 -18.77 -7.53
C GLY A 205 7.56 -17.46 -7.94
N ALA A 206 6.50 -17.53 -8.74
CA ALA A 206 5.85 -16.30 -9.20
C ALA A 206 5.40 -15.42 -8.03
N MET A 207 5.73 -14.13 -8.08
CA MET A 207 5.32 -13.20 -7.03
C MET A 207 3.82 -12.96 -7.09
N VAL A 208 3.17 -13.00 -5.94
CA VAL A 208 1.72 -12.78 -5.82
C VAL A 208 1.44 -11.35 -5.35
N ILE A 209 0.76 -10.57 -6.19
CA ILE A 209 0.21 -9.26 -5.83
C ILE A 209 -1.30 -9.42 -5.78
N PHE A 210 -1.92 -9.22 -4.62
CA PHE A 210 -3.32 -9.59 -4.46
C PHE A 210 -4.17 -8.54 -3.75
N SER A 211 -5.48 -8.67 -3.96
CA SER A 211 -6.52 -7.92 -3.24
C SER A 211 -7.68 -8.84 -2.93
N MET A 212 -7.98 -9.02 -1.65
CA MET A 212 -9.17 -9.73 -1.17
C MET A 212 -10.05 -8.79 -0.35
N SER A 213 -11.36 -8.93 -0.49
CA SER A 213 -12.36 -8.20 0.30
C SER A 213 -12.64 -8.90 1.62
N ASP A 214 -12.57 -10.23 1.64
CA ASP A 214 -12.67 -11.04 2.85
C ASP A 214 -11.32 -11.15 3.56
N GLN A 215 -11.32 -10.82 4.86
CA GLN A 215 -10.10 -10.80 5.67
C GLN A 215 -9.58 -12.21 5.97
N GLU A 216 -10.46 -13.18 6.24
CA GLU A 216 -10.04 -14.55 6.54
C GLU A 216 -9.37 -15.19 5.32
N MET A 217 -9.92 -14.95 4.12
CA MET A 217 -9.34 -15.36 2.86
C MET A 217 -8.00 -14.68 2.57
N ALA A 218 -7.86 -13.38 2.88
CA ALA A 218 -6.58 -12.68 2.76
C ALA A 218 -5.50 -13.30 3.66
N GLU A 219 -5.84 -13.57 4.92
CA GLU A 219 -4.94 -14.21 5.90
C GLU A 219 -4.57 -15.63 5.48
N PHE A 220 -5.54 -16.39 4.98
CA PHE A 220 -5.34 -17.73 4.45
C PHE A 220 -4.38 -17.72 3.25
N LEU A 221 -4.56 -16.81 2.28
CA LEU A 221 -3.66 -16.67 1.14
C LEU A 221 -2.22 -16.35 1.57
N VAL A 222 -2.03 -15.44 2.54
CA VAL A 222 -0.69 -15.12 3.08
C VAL A 222 -0.07 -16.34 3.76
N ALA A 223 -0.85 -17.11 4.52
CA ALA A 223 -0.38 -18.31 5.19
C ALA A 223 0.04 -19.40 4.19
N GLU A 224 -0.73 -19.62 3.12
CA GLU A 224 -0.39 -20.57 2.05
C GLU A 224 0.86 -20.13 1.28
N CYS A 225 0.96 -18.84 0.93
CA CYS A 225 2.19 -18.29 0.33
C CYS A 225 3.41 -18.54 1.21
N GLY A 226 3.29 -18.30 2.52
CA GLY A 226 4.37 -18.53 3.48
C GLY A 226 4.77 -20.00 3.61
N GLN A 227 3.81 -20.93 3.55
CA GLN A 227 4.08 -22.37 3.57
C GLN A 227 4.85 -22.85 2.34
N GLN A 228 4.57 -22.27 1.17
CA GLN A 228 5.18 -22.64 -0.10
C GLN A 228 6.40 -21.79 -0.48
N GLY A 229 6.77 -20.79 0.33
CA GLY A 229 7.89 -19.88 0.02
C GLY A 229 7.60 -18.93 -1.15
N VAL A 230 6.32 -18.69 -1.47
CA VAL A 230 5.90 -17.78 -2.53
C VAL A 230 5.86 -16.35 -1.99
N PRO A 231 6.60 -15.39 -2.58
CA PRO A 231 6.54 -14.00 -2.12
C PRO A 231 5.17 -13.40 -2.46
N CYS A 232 4.52 -12.78 -1.50
CA CYS A 232 3.21 -12.16 -1.71
C CYS A 232 3.09 -10.77 -1.06
N ILE A 233 2.17 -9.96 -1.57
CA ILE A 233 1.79 -8.66 -0.98
C ILE A 233 0.31 -8.36 -1.19
N ASN A 234 -0.37 -8.02 -0.09
CA ASN A 234 -1.69 -7.39 -0.13
C ASN A 234 -1.50 -5.88 -0.29
N PHE A 235 -1.78 -5.34 -1.48
CA PHE A 235 -1.60 -3.90 -1.72
C PHE A 235 -2.77 -3.06 -1.18
N MET A 236 -3.94 -3.68 -0.92
CA MET A 236 -5.14 -2.97 -0.48
C MET A 236 -5.15 -2.70 1.03
N GLU A 237 -4.40 -3.46 1.82
CA GLU A 237 -4.51 -3.44 3.28
C GLU A 237 -4.32 -2.04 3.87
N SER A 238 -3.32 -1.29 3.41
CA SER A 238 -3.09 0.09 3.88
C SER A 238 -4.26 1.03 3.56
N VAL A 239 -4.88 0.86 2.40
CA VAL A 239 -6.03 1.67 1.95
C VAL A 239 -7.23 1.40 2.82
N VAL A 240 -7.50 0.13 3.07
CA VAL A 240 -8.68 -0.27 3.82
C VAL A 240 -8.54 0.15 5.28
N LEU A 241 -7.36 -0.01 5.91
CA LEU A 241 -7.09 0.50 7.25
C LEU A 241 -7.25 2.03 7.36
N ALA A 242 -6.77 2.78 6.36
CA ALA A 242 -6.94 4.24 6.32
C ALA A 242 -8.41 4.64 6.22
N LEU A 243 -9.21 3.89 5.45
CA LEU A 243 -10.65 4.08 5.35
C LEU A 243 -11.38 3.70 6.64
N GLU A 244 -11.06 2.58 7.29
CA GLU A 244 -11.66 2.18 8.57
C GLU A 244 -11.42 3.25 9.64
N SER A 245 -10.18 3.75 9.73
CA SER A 245 -9.82 4.83 10.65
C SER A 245 -10.62 6.11 10.37
N ARG A 246 -10.88 6.42 9.09
CA ARG A 246 -11.55 7.65 8.68
C ARG A 246 -13.07 7.56 8.83
N LEU A 247 -13.65 6.45 8.38
CA LEU A 247 -15.08 6.18 8.33
C LEU A 247 -15.63 5.74 9.67
N GLN A 248 -14.77 5.21 10.56
CA GLN A 248 -15.15 4.60 11.84
C GLN A 248 -16.14 3.44 11.63
N LEU A 249 -15.96 2.69 10.54
CA LEU A 249 -16.75 1.53 10.17
C LEU A 249 -15.80 0.35 9.95
N PRO A 250 -16.06 -0.82 10.54
CA PRO A 250 -15.33 -2.02 10.17
C PRO A 250 -15.70 -2.46 8.75
N ARG A 251 -14.78 -3.12 8.04
CA ARG A 251 -15.05 -3.80 6.76
C ARG A 251 -16.31 -4.66 6.86
N GLY A 252 -17.14 -4.65 5.80
CA GLY A 252 -18.36 -5.47 5.72
C GLY A 252 -19.46 -5.09 6.73
N SER A 253 -19.28 -4.05 7.54
CA SER A 253 -20.26 -3.65 8.54
C SER A 253 -21.60 -3.28 7.91
N ARG A 254 -22.66 -3.86 8.48
CA ARG A 254 -24.04 -3.46 8.21
C ARG A 254 -24.48 -2.28 9.07
N ASP A 255 -23.59 -1.65 9.82
CA ASP A 255 -23.93 -0.46 10.58
C ASP A 255 -23.81 0.79 9.72
N SER A 256 -24.81 1.66 9.78
CA SER A 256 -24.77 2.93 9.08
C SER A 256 -23.97 3.92 9.94
N PRO A 257 -23.00 4.65 9.36
CA PRO A 257 -22.32 5.70 10.11
C PRO A 257 -23.35 6.72 10.60
N GLY A 258 -23.13 7.23 11.81
CA GLY A 258 -23.96 8.28 12.41
C GLY A 258 -24.25 9.40 11.41
N ALA A 259 -25.51 9.81 11.32
CA ALA A 259 -26.02 10.65 10.25
C ALA A 259 -25.50 12.11 10.32
N ALA A 260 -24.32 12.41 9.78
CA ALA A 260 -23.96 13.79 9.34
C ALA A 260 -22.60 13.94 8.64
N SER A 261 -21.58 13.12 8.96
CA SER A 261 -20.22 13.39 8.48
C SER A 261 -20.04 12.93 7.04
N ARG A 262 -19.90 13.90 6.15
CA ARG A 262 -19.49 13.67 4.78
C ARG A 262 -17.96 13.57 4.73
N TYR A 263 -17.45 12.53 4.08
CA TYR A 263 -16.01 12.26 3.99
C TYR A 263 -15.52 12.52 2.57
N GLY A 264 -14.39 13.21 2.44
CA GLY A 264 -13.66 13.33 1.18
C GLY A 264 -12.62 12.21 1.03
N VAL A 265 -12.44 11.71 -0.18
CA VAL A 265 -11.34 10.81 -0.53
C VAL A 265 -10.47 11.52 -1.57
N PHE A 266 -9.17 11.58 -1.34
CA PHE A 266 -8.22 12.25 -2.24
C PHE A 266 -7.33 11.20 -2.91
N ALA A 267 -7.46 11.06 -4.22
CA ALA A 267 -6.66 10.16 -5.04
C ALA A 267 -5.48 10.94 -5.64
N VAL A 268 -4.29 10.79 -5.06
CA VAL A 268 -3.13 11.65 -5.34
C VAL A 268 -2.05 10.91 -6.11
N SER A 269 -1.51 11.50 -7.18
CA SER A 269 -0.41 10.88 -7.93
C SER A 269 0.51 11.90 -8.59
N ASP A 270 1.77 11.52 -8.79
CA ASP A 270 2.74 12.26 -9.60
C ASP A 270 2.59 12.01 -11.11
N SER A 271 1.61 11.17 -11.50
CA SER A 271 1.19 10.85 -12.86
C SER A 271 -0.33 11.11 -13.05
N SER A 272 -1.10 10.22 -13.67
CA SER A 272 -2.52 10.46 -14.02
C SER A 272 -3.53 10.34 -12.87
N ALA A 273 -3.14 9.85 -11.69
CA ALA A 273 -4.02 9.51 -10.57
C ALA A 273 -5.10 8.44 -10.84
N GLU A 274 -5.13 7.83 -12.03
CA GLU A 274 -6.11 6.81 -12.40
C GLU A 274 -6.02 5.57 -11.51
N ALA A 275 -4.80 5.11 -11.23
CA ALA A 275 -4.58 3.96 -10.34
C ALA A 275 -5.09 4.24 -8.92
N SER A 276 -4.67 5.36 -8.30
CA SER A 276 -5.16 5.76 -6.98
C SER A 276 -6.67 5.91 -6.94
N TYR A 277 -7.29 6.40 -8.00
CA TYR A 277 -8.74 6.52 -8.12
C TYR A 277 -9.42 5.15 -8.18
N ARG A 278 -9.00 4.24 -9.08
CA ARG A 278 -9.59 2.90 -9.22
C ARG A 278 -9.42 2.07 -7.94
N ILE A 279 -8.26 2.18 -7.29
CA ILE A 279 -7.99 1.58 -5.98
C ILE A 279 -8.96 2.12 -4.92
N SER A 280 -9.16 3.44 -4.88
CA SER A 280 -10.10 4.08 -3.96
C SER A 280 -11.52 3.56 -4.19
N CYS A 281 -11.98 3.47 -5.44
CA CYS A 281 -13.29 2.91 -5.76
C CYS A 281 -13.43 1.46 -5.31
N LYS A 282 -12.43 0.60 -5.58
CA LYS A 282 -12.45 -0.80 -5.14
C LYS A 282 -12.49 -0.91 -3.62
N ALA A 283 -11.71 -0.10 -2.91
CA ALA A 283 -11.69 -0.08 -1.45
C ALA A 283 -13.06 0.33 -0.88
N LEU A 284 -13.67 1.38 -1.43
CA LEU A 284 -14.96 1.88 -0.98
C LEU A 284 -16.11 0.88 -1.16
N LYS A 285 -16.03 -0.02 -2.15
CA LYS A 285 -17.01 -1.12 -2.30
C LYS A 285 -17.04 -2.05 -1.07
N GLN A 286 -15.95 -2.13 -0.29
CA GLN A 286 -15.91 -2.89 0.96
C GLN A 286 -16.65 -2.19 2.12
N PHE A 287 -17.09 -0.94 1.91
CA PHE A 287 -17.85 -0.12 2.86
C PHE A 287 -19.15 0.38 2.22
N PRO A 288 -20.13 -0.51 1.93
CA PRO A 288 -21.36 -0.15 1.20
C PRO A 288 -22.21 0.93 1.90
N LYS A 289 -21.99 1.18 3.19
CA LYS A 289 -22.68 2.20 3.99
C LYS A 289 -21.89 3.51 4.16
N ALA A 290 -20.68 3.59 3.60
CA ALA A 290 -19.89 4.80 3.64
C ALA A 290 -20.57 5.91 2.84
N LYS A 291 -20.79 7.07 3.47
CA LYS A 291 -21.31 8.27 2.81
C LYS A 291 -20.15 9.13 2.32
N VAL A 292 -19.41 8.62 1.34
CA VAL A 292 -18.38 9.39 0.64
C VAL A 292 -19.06 10.34 -0.34
N GLN A 293 -18.72 11.62 -0.29
CA GLN A 293 -19.28 12.61 -1.23
C GLN A 293 -18.71 12.46 -2.63
N GLN A 294 -17.38 12.38 -2.68
CA GLN A 294 -16.63 12.49 -3.91
C GLN A 294 -15.22 11.94 -3.67
N ILE A 295 -14.64 11.39 -4.74
CA ILE A 295 -13.21 11.13 -4.83
C ILE A 295 -12.59 12.29 -5.62
N THR A 296 -11.80 13.13 -4.95
CA THR A 296 -11.06 14.23 -5.57
C THR A 296 -9.75 13.69 -6.14
N CYS A 297 -9.61 13.73 -7.46
CA CYS A 297 -8.37 13.32 -8.14
C CYS A 297 -7.36 14.48 -8.15
N CYS A 298 -6.14 14.23 -7.68
CA CYS A 298 -5.02 15.16 -7.70
C CYS A 298 -3.88 14.57 -8.56
N PRO A 299 -3.96 14.67 -9.91
CA PRO A 299 -2.93 14.17 -10.81
C PRO A 299 -1.74 15.14 -10.93
N GLY A 300 -0.59 14.62 -11.36
CA GLY A 300 0.57 15.41 -11.76
C GLY A 300 1.25 16.17 -10.62
N VAL A 301 1.13 15.70 -9.37
CA VAL A 301 1.74 16.33 -8.19
C VAL A 301 3.27 16.25 -8.29
N LYS A 302 3.93 17.40 -8.37
CA LYS A 302 5.38 17.51 -8.64
C LYS A 302 6.14 18.32 -7.59
N SER A 303 5.43 18.98 -6.67
CA SER A 303 6.02 19.87 -5.68
C SER A 303 5.56 19.60 -4.26
N LEU A 304 6.38 20.01 -3.30
CA LEU A 304 6.06 19.91 -1.88
C LEU A 304 4.91 20.84 -1.49
N GLN A 305 4.80 22.00 -2.16
CA GLN A 305 3.72 22.96 -1.95
C GLN A 305 2.35 22.39 -2.37
N GLU A 306 2.28 21.66 -3.48
CA GLU A 306 1.05 20.95 -3.88
C GLU A 306 0.67 19.90 -2.85
N ILE A 307 1.64 19.13 -2.34
CA ILE A 307 1.39 18.17 -1.25
C ILE A 307 0.81 18.88 -0.03
N ASP A 308 1.42 19.98 0.41
CA ASP A 308 0.94 20.74 1.56
C ASP A 308 -0.50 21.21 1.36
N HIS A 309 -0.82 21.75 0.18
CA HIS A 309 -2.17 22.17 -0.16
C HIS A 309 -3.17 21.01 -0.12
N ILE A 310 -2.84 19.87 -0.72
CA ILE A 310 -3.67 18.67 -0.70
C ILE A 310 -3.92 18.18 0.73
N VAL A 311 -2.91 18.19 1.59
CA VAL A 311 -3.04 17.78 2.99
C VAL A 311 -3.96 18.73 3.77
N GLN A 312 -3.82 20.04 3.58
CA GLN A 312 -4.71 21.03 4.22
C GLN A 312 -6.15 20.87 3.74
N GLU A 313 -6.34 20.62 2.44
CA GLU A 313 -7.66 20.45 1.88
C GLU A 313 -8.33 19.15 2.34
N ALA A 314 -7.56 18.07 2.42
CA ALA A 314 -8.02 16.81 3.01
C ALA A 314 -8.39 16.97 4.49
N LEU A 315 -7.60 17.72 5.26
CA LEU A 315 -7.94 18.04 6.65
C LEU A 315 -9.28 18.81 6.74
N ARG A 316 -9.44 19.86 5.92
CA ARG A 316 -10.64 20.70 5.88
C ARG A 316 -11.89 19.92 5.49
N ARG A 317 -11.78 19.02 4.50
CA ARG A 317 -12.87 18.14 4.04
C ARG A 317 -13.00 16.86 4.88
N ASN A 318 -12.33 16.77 6.03
CA ASN A 318 -12.39 15.62 6.92
C ASN A 318 -12.11 14.30 6.18
N GLY A 319 -11.12 14.31 5.29
CA GLY A 319 -10.88 13.30 4.29
C GLY A 319 -9.73 12.34 4.61
N VAL A 320 -9.46 11.46 3.64
CA VAL A 320 -8.37 10.49 3.62
C VAL A 320 -7.60 10.63 2.30
N ILE A 321 -6.28 10.47 2.34
CA ILE A 321 -5.42 10.57 1.15
C ILE A 321 -4.92 9.18 0.74
N ILE A 322 -5.28 8.74 -0.46
CA ILE A 322 -4.80 7.50 -1.07
C ILE A 322 -3.89 7.90 -2.23
N TYR A 323 -2.62 7.48 -2.19
CA TYR A 323 -1.63 8.02 -3.14
C TYR A 323 -0.73 6.99 -3.79
N THR A 324 -0.28 7.35 -5.00
CA THR A 324 0.75 6.65 -5.78
C THR A 324 1.83 7.65 -6.21
N LEU A 325 2.91 7.72 -5.44
CA LEU A 325 4.06 8.58 -5.72
C LEU A 325 5.31 7.73 -5.96
N ALA A 326 5.92 7.84 -7.14
CA ALA A 326 7.10 7.07 -7.51
C ALA A 326 8.35 7.56 -6.79
N SER A 327 8.48 8.88 -6.62
CA SER A 327 9.59 9.48 -5.88
C SER A 327 9.52 9.14 -4.39
N PRO A 328 10.52 8.42 -3.82
CA PRO A 328 10.54 8.10 -2.40
C PRO A 328 10.59 9.35 -1.50
N GLY A 329 11.22 10.44 -2.00
CA GLY A 329 11.27 11.72 -1.31
C GLY A 329 9.89 12.39 -1.19
N MET A 330 9.13 12.40 -2.29
CA MET A 330 7.76 12.93 -2.31
C MET A 330 6.81 12.09 -1.47
N SER A 331 6.86 10.76 -1.59
CA SER A 331 6.06 9.84 -0.75
C SER A 331 6.34 10.07 0.74
N ARG A 332 7.63 10.15 1.13
CA ARG A 332 8.03 10.43 2.52
C ARG A 332 7.52 11.80 2.99
N PHE A 333 7.62 12.83 2.17
CA PHE A 333 7.15 14.16 2.55
C PHE A 333 5.63 14.19 2.75
N LEU A 334 4.85 13.64 1.81
CA LEU A 334 3.39 13.54 1.94
C LEU A 334 3.01 12.80 3.23
N ARG A 335 3.65 11.65 3.49
CA ARG A 335 3.46 10.90 4.73
C ARG A 335 3.66 11.76 5.97
N GLN A 336 4.79 12.46 6.06
CA GLN A 336 5.12 13.30 7.21
C GLN A 336 4.10 14.44 7.39
N GLN A 337 3.64 15.05 6.30
CA GLN A 337 2.65 16.11 6.37
C GLN A 337 1.28 15.59 6.81
N CYS A 338 0.84 14.43 6.31
CA CYS A 338 -0.37 13.77 6.80
C CYS A 338 -0.30 13.42 8.29
N GLU A 339 0.81 12.86 8.76
CA GLU A 339 1.03 12.54 10.17
C GLU A 339 0.95 13.79 11.07
N ARG A 340 1.62 14.87 10.66
CA ARG A 340 1.61 16.15 11.39
C ARG A 340 0.22 16.77 11.44
N ALA A 341 -0.53 16.69 10.34
CA ALA A 341 -1.90 17.19 10.24
C ALA A 341 -2.95 16.24 10.82
N LYS A 342 -2.57 15.01 11.20
CA LYS A 342 -3.47 13.92 11.62
C LYS A 342 -4.52 13.57 10.56
N VAL A 343 -4.14 13.62 9.29
CA VAL A 343 -4.96 13.20 8.16
C VAL A 343 -4.66 11.72 7.88
N PRO A 344 -5.66 10.81 7.89
CA PRO A 344 -5.46 9.42 7.48
C PRO A 344 -4.95 9.33 6.04
N TYR A 345 -4.04 8.39 5.79
CA TYR A 345 -3.43 8.22 4.48
C TYR A 345 -3.07 6.77 4.17
N ALA A 346 -2.91 6.45 2.89
CA ALA A 346 -2.44 5.16 2.42
C ALA A 346 -1.49 5.31 1.22
N ASP A 347 -0.28 4.76 1.36
CA ASP A 347 0.64 4.54 0.23
C ASP A 347 0.32 3.17 -0.37
N VAL A 348 -0.10 3.16 -1.63
CA VAL A 348 -0.42 1.91 -2.34
C VAL A 348 0.77 1.45 -3.19
N PHE A 349 1.67 2.37 -3.53
CA PHE A 349 2.66 2.14 -4.56
C PHE A 349 4.01 1.68 -4.00
N GLN A 350 4.54 2.39 -3.00
CA GLN A 350 5.86 2.07 -2.46
C GLN A 350 5.96 0.65 -1.87
N PRO A 351 4.95 0.11 -1.15
CA PRO A 351 5.01 -1.27 -0.68
C PRO A 351 5.17 -2.28 -1.82
N VAL A 352 4.46 -2.08 -2.94
CA VAL A 352 4.54 -2.93 -4.13
C VAL A 352 5.90 -2.81 -4.81
N VAL A 353 6.40 -1.58 -4.99
CA VAL A 353 7.73 -1.34 -5.55
C VAL A 353 8.83 -1.98 -4.69
N ILE A 354 8.74 -1.89 -3.37
CA ILE A 354 9.72 -2.51 -2.46
C ILE A 354 9.68 -4.04 -2.56
N ALA A 355 8.49 -4.63 -2.66
CA ALA A 355 8.33 -6.07 -2.82
C ALA A 355 8.91 -6.55 -4.16
N LEU A 356 8.60 -5.84 -5.26
CA LEU A 356 9.18 -6.12 -6.58
C LEU A 356 10.69 -5.94 -6.62
N LYS A 357 11.24 -4.91 -5.96
CA LYS A 357 12.69 -4.71 -5.84
C LYS A 357 13.38 -5.94 -5.26
N ARG A 358 12.80 -6.54 -4.21
CA ARG A 358 13.35 -7.74 -3.57
C ARG A 358 13.18 -8.98 -4.46
N TYR A 359 12.04 -9.09 -5.13
CA TYR A 359 11.74 -10.23 -5.99
C TYR A 359 12.59 -10.27 -7.28
N LEU A 360 12.73 -9.11 -7.93
CA LEU A 360 13.50 -8.94 -9.15
C LEU A 360 15.00 -8.77 -8.87
N ASP A 361 15.38 -8.57 -7.61
CA ASP A 361 16.74 -8.21 -7.17
C ASP A 361 17.34 -7.05 -7.99
N TYR A 362 16.51 -6.03 -8.26
CA TYR A 362 16.87 -4.92 -9.13
C TYR A 362 16.37 -3.59 -8.55
N PRO A 363 17.14 -2.49 -8.59
CA PRO A 363 16.70 -1.22 -8.05
C PRO A 363 15.63 -0.53 -8.94
N PRO A 364 14.60 0.11 -8.35
CA PRO A 364 13.63 0.88 -9.12
C PRO A 364 14.19 2.22 -9.59
N VAL A 365 13.68 2.77 -10.70
CA VAL A 365 14.01 4.13 -11.19
C VAL A 365 13.56 5.25 -10.27
N GLY A 366 12.43 5.08 -9.56
CA GLY A 366 11.94 6.07 -8.61
C GLY A 366 11.47 7.39 -9.25
N VAL A 367 11.10 7.36 -10.54
CA VAL A 367 10.59 8.51 -11.28
C VAL A 367 9.14 8.28 -11.72
N ALA A 368 8.37 9.37 -11.77
CA ALA A 368 6.98 9.34 -12.22
C ALA A 368 6.89 8.73 -13.63
N GLY A 369 5.97 7.80 -13.83
CA GLY A 369 5.82 7.07 -15.11
C GLY A 369 6.84 5.96 -15.35
N GLY A 370 7.91 5.87 -14.56
CA GLY A 370 8.90 4.78 -14.64
C GLY A 370 9.60 4.70 -15.99
N HIS A 371 9.85 3.48 -16.47
CA HIS A 371 10.26 3.18 -17.84
C HIS A 371 9.06 3.41 -18.78
N TYR A 372 8.90 4.63 -19.27
CA TYR A 372 7.83 4.99 -20.19
C TYR A 372 8.22 4.64 -21.64
N SER A 373 7.50 3.72 -22.29
CA SER A 373 7.60 3.50 -23.75
C SER A 373 6.59 4.37 -24.49
N LYS A 374 6.84 4.69 -25.77
CA LYS A 374 5.91 5.52 -26.57
C LYS A 374 4.60 4.80 -26.87
N GLU A 375 4.62 3.47 -26.80
CA GLU A 375 3.51 2.55 -27.00
C GLU A 375 2.50 2.59 -25.84
N ASP A 376 2.91 3.03 -24.64
CA ASP A 376 2.11 3.02 -23.41
C ASP A 376 1.08 4.18 -23.27
N ARG A 377 0.70 4.83 -24.37
CA ARG A 377 -0.27 5.94 -24.33
C ARG A 377 -1.67 5.41 -24.00
N LEU A 378 -2.12 5.56 -22.75
CA LEU A 378 -3.54 5.38 -22.42
C LEU A 378 -4.37 6.40 -23.21
N PRO A 379 -5.54 6.01 -23.75
CA PRO A 379 -6.40 6.93 -24.48
C PRO A 379 -6.90 8.04 -23.54
N ALA A 380 -6.66 9.29 -23.92
CA ALA A 380 -6.90 10.49 -23.10
C ALA A 380 -8.37 10.71 -22.66
N LYS A 381 -9.33 9.89 -23.11
CA LYS A 381 -10.77 10.11 -22.93
C LYS A 381 -11.37 9.63 -21.60
N SER A 382 -10.64 8.90 -20.76
CA SER A 382 -11.21 8.24 -19.55
C SER A 382 -11.41 9.15 -18.33
N LEU A 383 -11.02 10.44 -18.41
CA LEU A 383 -10.93 11.33 -17.25
C LEU A 383 -12.06 12.38 -17.14
N GLU A 384 -12.91 12.56 -18.16
CA GLU A 384 -13.86 13.69 -18.23
C GLU A 384 -15.28 13.41 -17.69
N LEU A 385 -15.59 12.19 -17.21
CA LEU A 385 -16.94 11.84 -16.69
C LEU A 385 -17.03 11.86 -15.15
N PRO A 386 -18.20 12.22 -14.56
CA PRO A 386 -18.51 12.04 -13.15
C PRO A 386 -18.31 10.58 -12.69
N TRP A 387 -17.84 10.35 -11.46
CA TRP A 387 -17.46 9.02 -10.97
C TRP A 387 -18.62 8.01 -10.93
N GLU A 388 -19.85 8.50 -10.85
CA GLU A 388 -21.11 7.75 -10.85
C GLU A 388 -21.54 7.30 -12.26
N GLU A 389 -21.05 7.97 -13.31
CA GLU A 389 -21.43 7.74 -14.70
C GLU A 389 -20.34 7.05 -15.52
N LYS A 390 -19.15 6.83 -14.93
CA LYS A 390 -18.14 6.02 -15.59
C LYS A 390 -18.66 4.57 -15.65
N PRO A 391 -18.76 3.96 -16.84
CA PRO A 391 -18.99 2.53 -16.90
C PRO A 391 -17.88 1.89 -16.06
N ILE A 392 -18.30 1.19 -15.01
CA ILE A 392 -17.45 0.26 -14.31
C ILE A 392 -17.02 -0.69 -15.43
N ILE A 393 -15.73 -0.67 -15.78
CA ILE A 393 -15.16 -1.77 -16.55
C ILE A 393 -15.24 -2.94 -15.57
N ASP A 394 -16.36 -3.65 -15.64
CA ASP A 394 -16.58 -4.95 -15.02
C ASP A 394 -15.60 -5.97 -15.61
#